data_AF-A0A7S1LPC7-F1
#
_entry.id   AF-A0A7S1LPC7-F1
#
_cell.length_a   1.000
_cell.length_b   1.000
_cell.length_c   1.000
_cell.angle_alpha   90.00
_cell.angle_beta   90.00
_cell.angle_gamma   90.00
#
_symmetry.space_group_name_H-M   'P 1'
#
loop_
_entity.id
_entity.type
_entity.pdbx_description
1 polymer ?
#
loop_
_entity_poly.entity_id
_entity_poly.type
_entity_poly.pdbx_seq_one_letter_code
_entity_poly.pdbx_strand_id
1 'polypeptide(L)'
;LEARTGGRAPGACRLGRPASSILPFMATSPRCSGLPQAALSAYGAFVGRHPLLVFLSSFPVFALLCLGWLRIGDGGKDAYTTRRFEEQWTRVGGGLDEQIQFVAKEWKLNRDPWHQEVLYTTLVGKGARAGADMLTREMLKESMRLYERFVQLEVNTSRGKRYTTWDLCARGSVPDDPALPVKFPCKIIDPLSCFGDYTQFLDPLYLQHLDSSGAPGLLSYRSRPALDNISDADVKGTLSQGCSWFTDRAKWGPAAWSGKREWNASLLARAGVLNWAMYLDGPGRIAPRLNLTKPHLALESDIREALGLHGRAWSEAVAAFSAESPLIASATVDADALNSLEAAFGKPDWSVVAVSGVLINVIISLSTASWTSPLASRCNLAGQGLGVASLALAAGWGLF
;
A
#
# COMPACT_ATOMS: atom_id res chain seq x y z
N LEU A 1 19.12 -34.78 -56.78
CA LEU A 1 17.88 -35.54 -56.61
C LEU A 1 16.72 -34.56 -56.57
N GLU A 2 16.18 -34.32 -57.76
CA GLU A 2 14.98 -33.53 -57.99
C GLU A 2 13.77 -34.20 -57.35
N ALA A 3 12.92 -33.43 -56.67
CA ALA A 3 11.54 -33.79 -56.43
C ALA A 3 10.67 -32.56 -56.69
N ARG A 4 10.27 -32.42 -57.96
CA ARG A 4 9.21 -31.52 -58.41
C ARG A 4 7.90 -31.91 -57.73
N THR A 5 7.36 -31.04 -56.89
CA THR A 5 5.93 -31.01 -56.59
C THR A 5 5.34 -29.76 -57.23
N GLY A 6 4.74 -29.96 -58.40
CA GLY A 6 4.01 -28.93 -59.13
C GLY A 6 2.68 -28.65 -58.45
N GLY A 7 2.66 -27.66 -57.55
CA GLY A 7 1.44 -27.01 -57.11
C GLY A 7 1.04 -25.93 -58.12
N ARG A 8 -0.07 -26.15 -58.83
CA ARG A 8 -0.72 -25.12 -59.65
C ARG A 8 -1.03 -23.89 -58.79
N ALA A 9 -0.42 -22.76 -59.10
CA ALA A 9 -0.81 -21.46 -58.56
C ALA A 9 -2.27 -21.15 -58.96
N PRO A 10 -3.09 -20.60 -58.05
CA PRO A 10 -4.44 -20.14 -58.37
C PRO A 10 -4.35 -19.01 -59.42
N GLY A 11 -5.25 -19.09 -60.40
CA GLY A 11 -5.18 -18.36 -61.66
C GLY A 11 -4.83 -16.88 -61.53
N ALA A 12 -3.77 -16.48 -62.23
CA ALA A 12 -3.50 -15.10 -62.54
C ALA A 12 -4.70 -14.51 -63.29
N CYS A 13 -5.30 -13.45 -62.73
CA CYS A 13 -6.28 -12.62 -63.41
C CYS A 13 -5.68 -12.14 -64.75
N ARG A 14 -6.21 -12.62 -65.87
CA ARG A 14 -5.87 -12.10 -67.20
C ARG A 14 -6.35 -10.66 -67.28
N LEU A 15 -5.42 -9.73 -67.26
CA LEU A 15 -5.62 -8.36 -67.73
C LEU A 15 -5.98 -8.41 -69.22
N GLY A 16 -7.28 -8.30 -69.53
CA GLY A 16 -7.74 -8.07 -70.89
C GLY A 16 -7.20 -6.72 -71.39
N ARG A 17 -6.53 -6.73 -72.54
CA ARG A 17 -6.15 -5.50 -73.25
C ARG A 17 -7.42 -4.75 -73.68
N PRO A 18 -7.53 -3.43 -73.46
CA PRO A 18 -8.65 -2.67 -73.97
C PRO A 18 -8.47 -2.46 -75.47
N ALA A 19 -9.42 -2.95 -76.26
CA ALA A 19 -9.59 -2.50 -77.64
C ALA A 19 -10.26 -1.12 -77.60
N SER A 20 -9.68 -0.19 -78.36
CA SER A 20 -10.13 1.18 -78.55
C SER A 20 -11.59 1.22 -79.03
N SER A 21 -12.50 1.73 -78.20
CA SER A 21 -13.84 2.16 -78.61
C SER A 21 -14.33 3.20 -77.61
N ILE A 22 -14.53 4.41 -78.10
CA ILE A 22 -14.97 5.59 -77.35
C ILE A 22 -16.45 5.42 -77.00
N LEU A 23 -16.76 5.01 -75.77
CA LEU A 23 -18.06 5.20 -75.10
C LEU A 23 -17.81 5.19 -73.56
N PRO A 24 -18.51 6.01 -72.75
CA PRO A 24 -18.29 6.08 -71.32
C PRO A 24 -18.98 4.88 -70.64
N PHE A 25 -18.29 3.75 -70.63
CA PHE A 25 -18.68 2.60 -69.81
C PHE A 25 -18.29 2.88 -68.37
N MET A 26 -19.26 2.80 -67.45
CA MET A 26 -18.99 2.69 -66.02
C MET A 26 -17.92 1.62 -65.81
N ALA A 27 -16.74 2.04 -65.37
CA ALA A 27 -15.64 1.15 -65.07
C ALA A 27 -16.03 0.26 -63.87
N THR A 28 -16.58 -0.91 -64.14
CA THR A 28 -16.53 -2.01 -63.17
C THR A 28 -15.07 -2.42 -63.04
N SER A 29 -14.39 -1.82 -62.07
CA SER A 29 -13.08 -2.28 -61.61
C SER A 29 -13.14 -3.80 -61.41
N PRO A 30 -12.27 -4.60 -62.06
CA PRO A 30 -12.20 -6.02 -61.80
C PRO A 30 -11.80 -6.19 -60.33
N ARG A 31 -12.78 -6.62 -59.53
CA ARG A 31 -12.61 -6.97 -58.12
C ARG A 31 -11.67 -8.17 -58.06
N CYS A 32 -10.37 -7.93 -57.99
CA CYS A 32 -9.45 -8.85 -57.34
C CYS A 32 -9.76 -8.82 -55.84
N SER A 33 -10.93 -9.35 -55.46
CA SER A 33 -11.20 -9.69 -54.08
C SER A 33 -10.22 -10.80 -53.73
N GLY A 34 -9.14 -10.46 -53.02
CA GLY A 34 -8.19 -11.46 -52.55
C GLY A 34 -8.91 -12.56 -51.78
N LEU A 35 -8.28 -13.75 -51.69
CA LEU A 35 -8.76 -14.87 -50.86
C LEU A 35 -9.36 -14.42 -49.50
N PRO A 36 -8.77 -13.44 -48.77
CA PRO A 36 -9.35 -12.95 -47.52
C PRO A 36 -10.74 -12.29 -47.67
N GLN A 37 -10.95 -11.49 -48.72
CA GLN A 37 -12.24 -10.82 -48.93
C GLN A 37 -13.33 -11.82 -49.33
N ALA A 38 -12.99 -12.81 -50.15
CA ALA A 38 -13.91 -13.89 -50.51
C ALA A 38 -14.32 -14.72 -49.28
N ALA A 39 -13.36 -15.06 -48.41
CA ALA A 39 -13.61 -15.78 -47.17
C ALA A 39 -14.48 -14.96 -46.20
N LEU A 40 -14.18 -13.69 -45.98
CA LEU A 40 -14.99 -12.79 -45.13
C LEU A 40 -16.39 -12.59 -45.68
N SER A 41 -16.53 -12.50 -47.01
CA SER A 41 -17.85 -12.40 -47.66
C SER A 41 -18.66 -13.68 -47.49
N ALA A 42 -18.04 -14.85 -47.62
CA ALA A 42 -18.71 -16.14 -47.40
C ALA A 42 -19.13 -16.30 -45.94
N TYR A 43 -18.26 -15.91 -45.00
CA TYR A 43 -18.57 -15.89 -43.57
C TYR A 43 -19.73 -14.94 -43.25
N GLY A 44 -19.69 -13.70 -43.75
CA GLY A 44 -20.77 -12.72 -43.58
C GLY A 44 -22.11 -13.21 -44.16
N ALA A 45 -22.08 -13.87 -45.33
CA ALA A 45 -23.26 -14.47 -45.93
C ALA A 45 -23.83 -15.62 -45.08
N PHE A 46 -22.99 -16.44 -44.48
CA PHE A 46 -23.40 -17.49 -43.55
C PHE A 46 -24.07 -16.89 -42.30
N VAL A 47 -23.42 -15.92 -41.65
CA VAL A 47 -23.95 -15.24 -40.45
C VAL A 47 -25.28 -14.56 -40.75
N GLY A 48 -25.39 -13.89 -41.91
CA GLY A 48 -26.62 -13.23 -42.34
C GLY A 48 -27.79 -14.19 -42.63
N ARG A 49 -27.50 -15.42 -43.09
CA ARG A 49 -28.54 -16.45 -43.33
C ARG A 49 -28.98 -17.17 -42.07
N HIS A 50 -28.11 -17.26 -41.06
CA HIS A 50 -28.35 -18.04 -39.84
C HIS A 50 -28.07 -17.26 -38.54
N PRO A 51 -28.66 -16.07 -38.34
CA PRO A 51 -28.32 -15.20 -37.21
C PRO A 51 -28.63 -15.83 -35.85
N LEU A 52 -29.78 -16.52 -35.72
CA LEU A 52 -30.17 -17.20 -34.48
C LEU A 52 -29.22 -18.35 -34.12
N LEU A 53 -28.80 -19.14 -35.10
CA LEU A 53 -27.88 -20.26 -34.88
C LEU A 53 -26.51 -19.75 -34.41
N VAL A 54 -26.01 -18.66 -35.02
CA VAL A 54 -24.75 -18.04 -34.61
C VAL A 54 -24.86 -17.47 -33.20
N PHE A 55 -25.96 -16.79 -32.87
CA PHE A 55 -26.19 -16.28 -31.52
C PHE A 55 -26.30 -17.41 -30.48
N LEU A 56 -27.13 -18.43 -30.73
CA LEU A 56 -27.34 -19.55 -29.81
C LEU A 56 -26.11 -20.44 -29.62
N SER A 57 -25.17 -20.43 -30.56
CA SER A 57 -23.90 -21.15 -30.41
C SER A 57 -22.83 -20.31 -29.70
N SER A 58 -22.76 -19.00 -29.97
CA SER A 58 -21.75 -18.12 -29.37
C SER A 58 -22.11 -17.65 -27.97
N PHE A 59 -23.35 -17.19 -27.75
CA PHE A 59 -23.78 -16.61 -26.48
C PHE A 59 -23.57 -17.54 -25.27
N PRO A 60 -23.93 -18.85 -25.32
CA PRO A 60 -23.68 -19.74 -24.20
C PRO A 60 -22.20 -19.92 -23.88
N VAL A 61 -21.32 -19.91 -24.89
CA VAL A 61 -19.86 -19.99 -24.65
C VAL A 61 -19.39 -18.78 -23.86
N PHE A 62 -19.78 -17.57 -24.27
CA PHE A 62 -19.45 -16.35 -23.52
C PHE A 62 -20.08 -16.35 -22.11
N ALA A 63 -21.34 -16.75 -21.99
CA ALA A 63 -22.02 -16.83 -20.70
C ALA A 63 -21.35 -17.83 -19.74
N LEU A 64 -20.91 -18.98 -20.25
CA LEU A 64 -20.16 -19.98 -19.49
C LEU A 64 -18.80 -19.44 -19.04
N LEU A 65 -18.08 -18.71 -19.89
CA LEU A 65 -16.84 -18.04 -19.51
C LEU A 65 -17.06 -16.98 -18.43
N CYS A 66 -18.17 -16.23 -18.49
CA CYS A 66 -18.56 -15.31 -17.42
C CYS A 66 -18.83 -15.99 -16.08
N LEU A 67 -19.14 -17.30 -16.03
CA LEU A 67 -19.28 -18.02 -14.76
C LEU A 67 -17.95 -18.15 -13.99
N GLY A 68 -16.81 -17.94 -14.65
CA GLY A 68 -15.51 -17.90 -13.95
C GLY A 68 -15.44 -16.84 -12.85
N TRP A 69 -16.25 -15.78 -12.95
CA TRP A 69 -16.42 -14.79 -11.89
C TRP A 69 -16.95 -15.36 -10.57
N LEU A 70 -17.68 -16.48 -10.60
CA LEU A 70 -18.15 -17.13 -9.37
C LEU A 70 -17.00 -17.70 -8.55
N ARG A 71 -15.87 -18.05 -9.20
CA ARG A 71 -14.66 -18.52 -8.51
C ARG A 71 -13.92 -17.39 -7.80
N ILE A 72 -14.12 -16.15 -8.22
CA ILE A 72 -13.55 -14.95 -7.61
C ILE A 72 -14.16 -14.75 -6.21
N GLY A 73 -15.47 -14.98 -6.02
CA GLY A 73 -16.14 -14.98 -4.70
C GLY A 73 -15.96 -13.70 -3.87
N ASP A 74 -16.42 -13.72 -2.60
CA ASP A 74 -16.21 -12.59 -1.66
C ASP A 74 -14.72 -12.39 -1.29
N GLY A 75 -13.89 -13.40 -1.56
CA GLY A 75 -12.43 -13.38 -1.45
C GLY A 75 -11.70 -12.84 -2.69
N GLY A 76 -12.42 -12.32 -3.68
CA GLY A 76 -11.90 -11.91 -4.99
C GLY A 76 -10.81 -10.86 -5.00
N LYS A 77 -10.51 -10.27 -3.84
CA LYS A 77 -9.32 -9.45 -3.61
C LYS A 77 -8.03 -10.19 -3.99
N ASP A 78 -8.00 -11.52 -3.82
CA ASP A 78 -6.84 -12.37 -4.13
C ASP A 78 -6.90 -13.01 -5.53
N ALA A 79 -7.93 -12.72 -6.33
CA ALA A 79 -8.18 -13.44 -7.59
C ALA A 79 -7.13 -13.16 -8.67
N TYR A 80 -6.53 -11.96 -8.69
CA TYR A 80 -5.44 -11.67 -9.61
C TYR A 80 -4.10 -12.18 -9.07
N THR A 81 -3.85 -12.03 -7.76
CA THR A 81 -2.67 -12.55 -7.08
C THR A 81 -2.91 -12.65 -5.57
N THR A 82 -2.58 -13.79 -4.94
CA THR A 82 -2.39 -13.88 -3.47
C THR A 82 -1.03 -13.34 -3.03
N ARG A 83 -0.28 -12.77 -3.97
CA ARG A 83 1.09 -12.32 -3.78
C ARG A 83 1.10 -11.01 -3.03
N ARG A 84 2.10 -10.86 -2.20
CA ARG A 84 2.31 -9.64 -1.41
C ARG A 84 2.59 -8.46 -2.32
N PHE A 85 2.38 -7.24 -1.81
CA PHE A 85 2.75 -6.03 -2.52
C PHE A 85 4.20 -6.10 -3.04
N GLU A 86 5.17 -6.54 -2.22
CA GLU A 86 6.56 -6.67 -2.67
C GLU A 86 6.69 -7.68 -3.80
N GLU A 87 6.04 -8.83 -3.70
CA GLU A 87 6.07 -9.88 -4.73
C GLU A 87 5.43 -9.41 -6.05
N GLN A 88 4.33 -8.65 -5.99
CA GLN A 88 3.66 -8.07 -7.17
C GLN A 88 4.57 -7.06 -7.90
N TRP A 89 5.41 -6.35 -7.16
CA TRP A 89 6.36 -5.37 -7.70
C TRP A 89 7.74 -5.96 -8.04
N THR A 90 7.91 -7.27 -7.88
CA THR A 90 9.13 -7.98 -8.26
C THR A 90 8.98 -8.79 -9.53
N ARG A 91 10.09 -8.90 -10.27
CA ARG A 91 10.15 -9.79 -11.43
C ARG A 91 10.26 -11.23 -10.95
N VAL A 92 9.27 -12.05 -11.30
CA VAL A 92 9.25 -13.49 -11.03
C VAL A 92 10.52 -14.16 -11.57
N GLY A 93 11.18 -14.96 -10.73
CA GLY A 93 12.42 -15.64 -11.06
C GLY A 93 13.64 -14.72 -11.18
N GLY A 94 13.53 -13.45 -10.78
CA GLY A 94 14.68 -12.58 -10.58
C GLY A 94 15.33 -12.83 -9.22
N GLY A 95 16.60 -12.43 -9.06
CA GLY A 95 17.32 -12.62 -7.79
C GLY A 95 16.65 -11.95 -6.58
N LEU A 96 15.89 -10.87 -6.77
CA LEU A 96 15.11 -10.24 -5.70
C LEU A 96 13.90 -11.10 -5.29
N ASP A 97 13.21 -11.74 -6.24
CA ASP A 97 12.10 -12.65 -5.94
C ASP A 97 12.62 -13.87 -5.16
N GLU A 98 13.76 -14.44 -5.55
CA GLU A 98 14.40 -15.52 -4.79
C GLU A 98 14.74 -15.10 -3.35
N GLN A 99 15.25 -13.89 -3.15
CA GLN A 99 15.53 -13.36 -1.81
C GLN A 99 14.27 -13.14 -1.00
N ILE A 100 13.21 -12.59 -1.61
CA ILE A 100 11.92 -12.39 -0.93
C ILE A 100 11.32 -13.74 -0.54
N GLN A 101 11.30 -14.72 -1.43
CA GLN A 101 10.81 -16.06 -1.15
C GLN A 101 11.64 -16.74 -0.05
N PHE A 102 12.98 -16.60 -0.09
CA PHE A 102 13.86 -17.12 0.95
C PHE A 102 13.57 -16.47 2.31
N VAL A 103 13.49 -15.14 2.39
CA VAL A 103 13.21 -14.41 3.64
C VAL A 103 11.80 -14.71 4.15
N ALA A 104 10.81 -14.79 3.26
CA ALA A 104 9.43 -15.13 3.63
C ALA A 104 9.33 -16.55 4.19
N LYS A 105 10.06 -17.51 3.61
CA LYS A 105 10.08 -18.91 4.04
C LYS A 105 10.89 -19.12 5.31
N GLU A 106 12.13 -18.65 5.33
CA GLU A 106 13.11 -18.95 6.37
C GLU A 106 12.98 -18.01 7.57
N TRP A 107 12.76 -16.72 7.32
CA TRP A 107 12.74 -15.71 8.38
C TRP A 107 11.32 -15.34 8.82
N LYS A 108 10.29 -15.88 8.15
CA LYS A 108 8.85 -15.70 8.42
C LYS A 108 8.40 -14.22 8.49
N LEU A 109 9.22 -13.32 7.96
CA LEU A 109 9.38 -11.98 8.50
C LEU A 109 8.14 -11.07 8.47
N ASN A 110 7.13 -11.32 7.62
CA ASN A 110 6.04 -10.37 7.39
C ASN A 110 4.62 -10.92 7.68
N ARG A 111 4.50 -12.11 8.25
CA ARG A 111 3.26 -12.61 8.88
C ARG A 111 3.52 -13.47 10.11
N ASP A 112 4.77 -13.58 10.54
CA ASP A 112 5.05 -14.21 11.83
C ASP A 112 4.36 -13.37 12.90
N PRO A 113 3.54 -13.95 13.78
CA PRO A 113 3.10 -13.26 14.98
C PRO A 113 4.27 -12.70 15.80
N TRP A 114 5.52 -13.06 15.48
CA TRP A 114 6.75 -12.53 16.06
C TRP A 114 7.36 -11.28 15.37
N HIS A 115 6.78 -10.77 14.28
CA HIS A 115 7.26 -9.54 13.62
C HIS A 115 7.10 -8.30 14.51
N GLN A 116 7.90 -7.25 14.30
CA GLN A 116 7.71 -5.95 14.96
C GLN A 116 7.11 -4.96 13.97
N GLU A 117 5.92 -4.46 14.27
CA GLU A 117 5.29 -3.39 13.52
C GLU A 117 5.98 -2.06 13.84
N VAL A 118 6.14 -1.20 12.83
CA VAL A 118 6.81 0.10 12.99
C VAL A 118 5.85 1.21 12.59
N LEU A 119 5.51 2.07 13.55
CA LEU A 119 4.82 3.32 13.28
C LEU A 119 5.88 4.38 12.98
N TYR A 120 5.84 4.95 11.78
CA TYR A 120 6.77 5.99 11.38
C TYR A 120 6.09 7.35 11.49
N THR A 121 6.64 8.26 12.29
CA THR A 121 6.08 9.61 12.47
C THR A 121 7.11 10.65 12.06
N THR A 122 6.76 11.49 11.10
CA THR A 122 7.59 12.56 10.59
C THR A 122 7.12 13.90 11.14
N LEU A 123 8.06 14.72 11.59
CA LEU A 123 7.84 16.05 12.16
C LEU A 123 8.61 17.09 11.35
N VAL A 124 7.93 18.15 10.93
CA VAL A 124 8.52 19.28 10.20
C VAL A 124 7.98 20.60 10.76
N GLY A 125 8.70 21.70 10.56
CA GLY A 125 8.21 23.01 10.97
C GLY A 125 6.96 23.43 10.19
N LYS A 126 6.00 24.09 10.86
CA LYS A 126 4.69 24.50 10.33
C LYS A 126 4.63 26.00 10.02
N GLY A 127 3.89 26.38 8.98
CA GLY A 127 3.62 27.77 8.63
C GLY A 127 4.91 28.57 8.40
N ALA A 128 5.09 29.67 9.14
CA ALA A 128 6.30 30.49 9.06
C ALA A 128 7.59 29.76 9.49
N ARG A 129 7.47 28.61 10.16
CA ARG A 129 8.60 27.75 10.54
C ARG A 129 8.85 26.64 9.51
N ALA A 130 8.21 26.64 8.35
CA ALA A 130 8.44 25.64 7.31
C ALA A 130 9.92 25.61 6.90
N GLY A 131 10.54 24.43 7.02
CA GLY A 131 11.96 24.23 6.76
C GLY A 131 12.89 24.82 7.83
N ALA A 132 12.37 25.31 8.96
CA ALA A 132 13.20 25.72 10.09
C ALA A 132 14.01 24.54 10.65
N ASP A 133 15.01 24.87 11.48
CA ASP A 133 15.77 23.87 12.21
C ASP A 133 14.90 23.22 13.30
N MET A 134 14.77 21.90 13.25
CA MET A 134 14.01 21.11 14.22
C MET A 134 14.84 20.74 15.45
N LEU A 135 16.14 21.03 15.47
CA LEU A 135 17.06 20.72 16.58
C LEU A 135 17.12 21.82 17.65
N THR A 136 16.11 22.67 17.73
CA THR A 136 16.01 23.69 18.78
C THR A 136 15.28 23.14 19.99
N ARG A 137 15.57 23.69 21.18
CA ARG A 137 14.88 23.33 22.42
C ARG A 137 13.36 23.51 22.30
N GLU A 138 12.93 24.59 21.64
CA GLU A 138 11.51 24.91 21.42
C GLU A 138 10.81 23.80 20.62
N MET A 139 11.40 23.36 19.50
CA MET A 139 10.83 22.32 18.64
C MET A 139 10.81 20.96 19.35
N LEU A 140 11.89 20.60 20.05
CA LEU A 140 11.95 19.34 20.79
C LEU A 140 10.91 19.29 21.91
N LYS A 141 10.76 20.37 22.69
CA LYS A 141 9.72 20.47 23.72
C LYS A 141 8.30 20.39 23.16
N GLU A 142 8.04 21.07 22.04
CA GLU A 142 6.72 20.98 21.42
C GLU A 142 6.46 19.54 20.93
N SER A 143 7.47 18.87 20.38
CA SER A 143 7.34 17.46 19.98
C SER A 143 7.08 16.54 21.17
N MET A 144 7.63 16.82 22.36
CA MET A 144 7.38 16.02 23.57
C MET A 144 5.89 15.92 23.92
N ARG A 145 5.06 16.93 23.60
CA ARG A 145 3.60 16.87 23.79
C ARG A 145 2.95 15.77 22.94
N LEU A 146 3.44 15.54 21.73
CA LEU A 146 2.98 14.44 20.89
C LEU A 146 3.47 13.09 21.43
N TYR A 147 4.69 13.04 21.97
CA TYR A 147 5.22 11.85 22.62
C TYR A 147 4.38 11.43 23.83
N GLU A 148 3.95 12.40 24.62
CA GLU A 148 3.05 12.17 25.76
C GLU A 148 1.76 11.48 25.32
N ARG A 149 1.13 11.97 24.24
CA ARG A 149 -0.07 11.35 23.67
C ARG A 149 0.17 9.89 23.31
N PHE A 150 1.31 9.57 22.70
CA PHE A 150 1.66 8.20 22.32
C PHE A 150 1.67 7.25 23.53
N VAL A 151 2.39 7.61 24.60
CA VAL A 151 2.53 6.73 25.77
C VAL A 151 1.24 6.61 26.59
N GLN A 152 0.34 7.58 26.47
CA GLN A 152 -0.98 7.59 27.12
C GLN A 152 -2.08 6.91 26.30
N LEU A 153 -1.81 6.45 25.07
CA LEU A 153 -2.83 5.77 24.28
C LEU A 153 -3.32 4.48 24.95
N GLU A 154 -4.64 4.35 24.99
CA GLU A 154 -5.35 3.15 25.42
C GLU A 154 -6.44 2.81 24.39
N VAL A 155 -6.61 1.52 24.10
CA VAL A 155 -7.61 1.03 23.15
C VAL A 155 -8.41 -0.11 23.75
N ASN A 156 -9.70 -0.16 23.41
CA ASN A 156 -10.62 -1.21 23.86
C ASN A 156 -11.00 -2.09 22.68
N THR A 157 -10.78 -3.40 22.80
CA THR A 157 -11.19 -4.38 21.79
C THR A 157 -12.70 -4.59 21.80
N SER A 158 -13.23 -5.22 20.75
CA SER A 158 -14.62 -5.67 20.62
C SER A 158 -15.11 -6.52 21.80
N ARG A 159 -14.20 -7.20 22.50
CA ARG A 159 -14.48 -8.02 23.69
C ARG A 159 -14.36 -7.24 25.01
N GLY A 160 -14.21 -5.92 24.94
CA GLY A 160 -14.08 -5.05 26.11
C GLY A 160 -12.74 -5.18 26.85
N LYS A 161 -11.69 -5.68 26.18
CA LYS A 161 -10.34 -5.74 26.76
C LYS A 161 -9.59 -4.45 26.48
N ARG A 162 -9.00 -3.87 27.52
CA ARG A 162 -8.23 -2.62 27.44
C ARG A 162 -6.75 -2.91 27.30
N TYR A 163 -6.12 -2.37 26.26
CA TYR A 163 -4.69 -2.44 26.01
C TYR A 163 -4.10 -1.03 26.01
N THR A 164 -2.93 -0.88 26.63
CA THR A 164 -2.15 0.37 26.64
C THR A 164 -0.97 0.28 25.68
N THR A 165 -0.35 1.41 25.33
CA THR A 165 0.92 1.42 24.58
C THR A 165 1.98 0.51 25.20
N TRP A 166 2.07 0.45 26.54
CA TRP A 166 3.02 -0.42 27.25
C TRP A 166 2.74 -1.91 27.10
N ASP A 167 1.47 -2.27 26.88
CA ASP A 167 1.08 -3.65 26.63
C ASP A 167 1.49 -4.10 25.22
N LEU A 168 1.51 -3.17 24.26
CA LEU A 168 1.71 -3.44 22.84
C LEU A 168 3.14 -3.16 22.33
N CYS A 169 3.85 -2.20 22.92
CA CYS A 169 5.13 -1.76 22.40
C CYS A 169 6.23 -2.81 22.54
N ALA A 170 7.22 -2.72 21.65
CA ALA A 170 8.43 -3.52 21.71
C ALA A 170 9.31 -3.09 22.87
N ARG A 171 9.67 -4.02 23.77
CA ARG A 171 10.49 -3.72 24.97
C ARG A 171 11.85 -4.45 24.98
N GLY A 172 12.28 -4.91 23.81
CA GLY A 172 13.57 -5.58 23.61
C GLY A 172 13.48 -7.10 23.64
N SER A 173 14.50 -7.75 24.19
CA SER A 173 14.61 -9.22 24.28
C SER A 173 14.46 -9.76 25.70
N VAL A 174 14.32 -8.90 26.70
CA VAL A 174 14.14 -9.31 28.10
C VAL A 174 12.66 -9.63 28.30
N PRO A 175 12.30 -10.87 28.69
CA PRO A 175 10.92 -11.22 28.98
C PRO A 175 10.42 -10.48 30.22
N ASP A 176 9.11 -10.27 30.32
CA ASP A 176 8.52 -9.76 31.56
C ASP A 176 8.72 -10.79 32.69
N ASP A 177 9.24 -10.32 33.83
CA ASP A 177 9.40 -11.15 35.02
C ASP A 177 8.25 -10.83 36.00
N PRO A 178 7.38 -11.79 36.35
CA PRO A 178 6.33 -11.54 37.33
C PRO A 178 6.87 -11.24 38.73
N ALA A 179 8.09 -11.66 39.07
CA ALA A 179 8.73 -11.34 40.35
C ALA A 179 9.32 -9.92 40.38
N LEU A 180 9.59 -9.34 39.21
CA LEU A 180 10.08 -7.97 39.05
C LEU A 180 9.27 -7.27 37.96
N PRO A 181 8.10 -6.68 38.30
CA PRO A 181 7.13 -6.15 37.33
C PRO A 181 7.58 -4.83 36.68
N VAL A 182 8.88 -4.69 36.39
CA VAL A 182 9.46 -3.53 35.72
C VAL A 182 9.17 -3.62 34.22
N LYS A 183 8.54 -2.58 33.68
CA LYS A 183 8.40 -2.46 32.23
C LYS A 183 9.59 -1.70 31.66
N PHE A 184 10.42 -2.38 30.87
CA PHE A 184 11.47 -1.70 30.11
C PHE A 184 10.89 -0.66 29.15
N PRO A 185 11.62 0.44 28.85
CA PRO A 185 11.17 1.48 27.94
C PRO A 185 10.79 0.89 26.57
N CYS A 186 9.79 1.46 25.91
CA CYS A 186 9.47 1.09 24.54
C CYS A 186 10.67 1.38 23.62
N LYS A 187 10.89 0.50 22.63
CA LYS A 187 11.91 0.68 21.60
C LYS A 187 11.42 1.74 20.64
N ILE A 188 11.91 2.95 20.81
CA ILE A 188 11.59 4.10 19.97
C ILE A 188 12.91 4.71 19.52
N ILE A 189 13.02 4.93 18.21
CA ILE A 189 14.14 5.63 17.60
C ILE A 189 13.71 7.09 17.47
N ASP A 190 14.21 7.92 18.37
CA ASP A 190 13.87 9.34 18.45
C ASP A 190 15.02 10.15 19.07
N PRO A 191 15.10 11.47 18.81
CA PRO A 191 16.10 12.34 19.43
C PRO A 191 15.81 12.67 20.89
N LEU A 192 14.56 12.53 21.36
CA LEU A 192 14.16 12.88 22.73
C LEU A 192 14.81 11.97 23.76
N SER A 193 15.08 10.73 23.36
CA SER A 193 15.81 9.76 24.18
C SER A 193 17.16 10.31 24.64
N CYS A 194 17.83 11.21 23.92
CA CYS A 194 19.09 11.82 24.36
C CYS A 194 18.99 12.66 25.65
N PHE A 195 17.80 13.01 26.11
CA PHE A 195 17.60 13.99 27.19
C PHE A 195 16.95 13.38 28.44
N GLY A 196 17.19 14.01 29.58
CA GLY A 196 16.69 13.56 30.88
C GLY A 196 15.17 13.69 31.01
N ASP A 197 14.57 14.64 30.29
CA ASP A 197 13.12 14.88 30.28
C ASP A 197 12.32 13.69 29.75
N TYR A 198 12.98 12.79 28.99
CA TYR A 198 12.40 11.53 28.54
C TYR A 198 11.92 10.63 29.68
N THR A 199 12.48 10.80 30.89
CA THR A 199 12.06 10.07 32.11
C THR A 199 10.57 10.22 32.41
N GLN A 200 9.94 11.34 32.05
CA GLN A 200 8.51 11.55 32.28
C GLN A 200 7.60 10.61 31.48
N PHE A 201 8.14 10.00 30.41
CA PHE A 201 7.44 9.05 29.55
C PHE A 201 7.74 7.60 29.90
N LEU A 202 8.51 7.32 30.96
CA LEU A 202 8.86 5.97 31.37
C LEU A 202 7.84 5.41 32.35
N ASP A 203 7.71 4.07 32.37
CA ASP A 203 6.87 3.40 33.36
C ASP A 203 7.40 3.72 34.78
N PRO A 204 6.55 4.11 35.74
CA PRO A 204 6.99 4.48 37.08
C PRO A 204 7.80 3.38 37.79
N LEU A 205 7.50 2.10 37.53
CA LEU A 205 8.24 0.99 38.15
C LEU A 205 9.67 0.90 37.61
N TYR A 206 9.90 1.26 36.35
CA TYR A 206 11.24 1.36 35.78
C TYR A 206 12.07 2.43 36.50
N LEU A 207 11.48 3.62 36.70
CA LEU A 207 12.12 4.73 37.40
C LEU A 207 12.47 4.37 38.85
N GLN A 208 11.60 3.61 39.52
CA GLN A 208 11.78 3.24 40.92
C GLN A 208 12.87 2.18 41.12
N HIS A 209 13.00 1.20 40.22
CA HIS A 209 13.85 0.01 40.46
C HIS A 209 15.19 0.04 39.72
N LEU A 210 15.21 0.57 38.49
CA LEU A 210 16.39 0.48 37.62
C LEU A 210 17.09 1.83 37.46
N ASP A 211 16.32 2.91 37.35
CA ASP A 211 16.88 4.24 37.14
C ASP A 211 17.46 4.87 38.42
N SER A 212 17.02 4.39 39.59
CA SER A 212 17.44 4.86 40.91
C SER A 212 18.65 4.12 41.48
N SER A 213 18.89 2.87 41.05
CA SER A 213 19.84 1.95 41.69
C SER A 213 21.29 2.18 41.27
N GLY A 214 21.56 3.08 40.32
CA GLY A 214 22.92 3.40 39.85
C GLY A 214 23.68 2.18 39.30
N ALA A 215 22.96 1.11 38.93
CA ALA A 215 23.53 -0.15 38.49
C ALA A 215 24.45 0.08 37.27
N PRO A 216 25.77 -0.18 37.40
CA PRO A 216 26.72 0.07 36.33
C PRO A 216 26.36 -0.77 35.08
N GLY A 217 26.08 -0.13 33.95
CA GLY A 217 25.81 -0.77 32.67
C GLY A 217 24.38 -0.69 32.14
N LEU A 218 23.42 -0.25 32.94
CA LEU A 218 22.09 0.21 32.50
C LEU A 218 22.10 1.74 32.57
N LEU A 219 22.12 2.42 31.43
CA LEU A 219 22.18 3.87 31.42
C LEU A 219 20.86 4.45 31.86
N SER A 220 20.86 4.98 33.08
CA SER A 220 19.84 5.87 33.60
C SER A 220 19.54 6.99 32.59
N TYR A 221 18.27 7.34 32.44
CA TYR A 221 17.90 8.54 31.70
C TYR A 221 18.14 9.81 32.53
N ARG A 222 18.21 9.71 33.87
CA ARG A 222 18.46 10.85 34.77
C ARG A 222 19.85 11.46 34.64
N SER A 223 20.85 10.70 34.18
CA SER A 223 22.19 11.22 33.95
C SER A 223 22.31 12.04 32.67
N ARG A 224 21.27 12.05 31.83
CA ARG A 224 21.22 12.79 30.57
C ARG A 224 20.90 14.27 30.85
N PRO A 225 21.39 15.19 30.01
CA PRO A 225 21.08 16.60 30.19
C PRO A 225 19.58 16.86 30.04
N ALA A 226 19.03 17.71 30.92
CA ALA A 226 17.67 18.20 30.77
C ALA A 226 17.63 19.29 29.70
N LEU A 227 16.66 19.22 28.78
CA LEU A 227 16.44 20.19 27.70
C LEU A 227 16.29 21.61 28.24
N ASP A 228 15.69 21.77 29.42
CA ASP A 228 15.53 23.07 30.09
C ASP A 228 16.86 23.76 30.41
N ASN A 229 17.90 22.97 30.67
CA ASN A 229 19.16 23.45 31.25
C ASN A 229 20.29 23.63 30.23
N ILE A 230 20.05 23.33 28.94
CA ILE A 230 21.11 23.32 27.91
C ILE A 230 20.79 24.25 26.73
N SER A 231 21.80 24.90 26.15
CA SER A 231 21.61 25.79 24.99
C SER A 231 21.25 25.01 23.72
N ASP A 232 20.71 25.67 22.69
CA ASP A 232 20.47 25.02 21.38
C ASP A 232 21.76 24.49 20.75
N ALA A 233 22.91 25.11 21.04
CA ALA A 233 24.21 24.61 20.62
C ALA A 233 24.57 23.30 21.33
N ASP A 234 24.29 23.21 22.63
CA ASP A 234 24.49 21.99 23.42
C ASP A 234 23.53 20.88 23.00
N VAL A 235 22.26 21.20 22.70
CA VAL A 235 21.28 20.26 22.13
C VAL A 235 21.85 19.60 20.88
N LYS A 236 22.37 20.42 19.94
CA LYS A 236 23.02 19.93 18.72
C LYS A 236 24.26 19.11 19.02
N GLY A 237 25.08 19.53 19.99
CA GLY A 237 26.25 18.79 20.47
C GLY A 237 25.89 17.39 20.96
N THR A 238 24.89 17.29 21.83
CA THR A 238 24.37 16.02 22.35
C THR A 238 23.82 15.14 21.22
N LEU A 239 22.95 15.69 20.37
CA LEU A 239 22.31 14.94 19.29
C LEU A 239 23.30 14.47 18.22
N SER A 240 24.38 15.21 17.97
CA SER A 240 25.44 14.83 17.02
C SER A 240 26.13 13.51 17.39
N GLN A 241 26.20 13.22 18.68
CA GLN A 241 26.81 11.99 19.18
C GLN A 241 25.89 10.77 18.96
N GLY A 242 24.60 10.98 18.68
CA GLY A 242 23.57 9.94 18.63
C GLY A 242 23.00 9.61 20.01
N CYS A 243 21.79 9.05 20.03
CA CYS A 243 21.05 8.79 21.26
C CYS A 243 21.10 7.31 21.62
N SER A 244 21.68 6.98 22.77
CA SER A 244 21.54 5.63 23.34
C SER A 244 20.09 5.40 23.74
N TRP A 245 19.58 4.19 23.58
CA TRP A 245 18.37 3.73 24.25
C TRP A 245 18.65 3.59 25.76
N PHE A 246 17.88 2.80 26.51
CA PHE A 246 18.18 2.55 27.93
C PHE A 246 19.50 1.78 28.15
N THR A 247 20.09 1.23 27.09
CA THR A 247 21.37 0.52 27.08
C THR A 247 22.31 1.11 26.04
N ASP A 248 23.61 1.17 26.36
CA ASP A 248 24.66 1.61 25.44
C ASP A 248 24.86 0.71 24.23
N ARG A 249 24.38 -0.53 24.29
CA ARG A 249 24.45 -1.47 23.17
C ARG A 249 23.53 -1.07 22.01
N ALA A 250 22.56 -0.20 22.27
CA ALA A 250 21.57 0.24 21.31
C ALA A 250 21.65 1.76 21.18
N LYS A 251 22.39 2.25 20.18
CA LYS A 251 22.62 3.68 19.95
C LYS A 251 22.15 4.10 18.57
N TRP A 252 21.29 5.11 18.52
CA TRP A 252 20.67 5.62 17.31
C TRP A 252 21.44 6.83 16.79
N GLY A 253 22.14 6.64 15.67
CA GLY A 253 22.80 7.74 14.99
C GLY A 253 21.79 8.74 14.40
N PRO A 254 22.20 10.00 14.13
CA PRO A 254 21.31 11.02 13.59
C PRO A 254 20.60 10.67 12.29
N ALA A 255 21.21 9.81 11.47
CA ALA A 255 20.60 9.32 10.23
C ALA A 255 19.29 8.53 10.46
N ALA A 256 19.11 7.93 11.63
CA ALA A 256 17.94 7.10 11.92
C ALA A 256 16.69 7.93 12.26
N TRP A 257 16.88 9.13 12.81
CA TRP A 257 15.77 9.97 13.30
C TRP A 257 15.75 11.39 12.72
N SER A 258 16.63 11.76 11.78
CA SER A 258 16.59 13.10 11.16
C SER A 258 16.81 13.12 9.65
N GLY A 259 16.15 14.08 9.00
CA GLY A 259 16.23 14.36 7.56
C GLY A 259 16.68 15.80 7.29
N LYS A 260 17.08 16.08 6.05
CA LYS A 260 17.62 17.39 5.62
C LYS A 260 18.69 17.92 6.59
N ARG A 261 19.69 17.07 6.85
CA ARG A 261 20.77 17.32 7.80
C ARG A 261 21.83 18.23 7.17
N GLU A 262 22.25 19.26 7.89
CA GLU A 262 23.42 20.07 7.55
C GLU A 262 24.48 19.86 8.64
N TRP A 263 25.71 19.55 8.23
CA TRP A 263 26.82 19.26 9.13
C TRP A 263 27.87 20.36 9.06
N ASN A 264 28.42 20.74 10.21
CA ASN A 264 29.63 21.54 10.33
C ASN A 264 30.69 20.68 11.01
N ALA A 265 31.63 20.14 10.21
CA ALA A 265 32.52 19.07 10.65
C ALA A 265 31.75 17.88 11.26
N SER A 266 32.00 17.54 12.52
CA SER A 266 31.31 16.47 13.26
C SER A 266 30.05 16.93 13.99
N LEU A 267 29.70 18.21 13.92
CA LEU A 267 28.54 18.79 14.59
C LEU A 267 27.35 18.86 13.61
N LEU A 268 26.22 18.26 13.99
CA LEU A 268 24.95 18.39 13.31
C LEU A 268 24.42 19.80 13.54
N ALA A 269 24.64 20.68 12.56
CA ALA A 269 24.32 22.10 12.67
C ALA A 269 22.82 22.36 12.53
N ARG A 270 22.11 21.54 11.75
CA ARG A 270 20.66 21.69 11.48
C ARG A 270 20.05 20.37 11.03
N ALA A 271 18.78 20.16 11.36
CA ALA A 271 17.94 19.17 10.70
C ALA A 271 16.57 19.77 10.36
N GLY A 272 16.17 19.72 9.10
CA GLY A 272 14.86 20.24 8.69
C GLY A 272 13.68 19.30 8.96
N VAL A 273 13.95 18.06 9.39
CA VAL A 273 12.95 17.02 9.64
C VAL A 273 13.40 16.15 10.80
N LEU A 274 12.49 15.81 11.71
CA LEU A 274 12.67 14.73 12.69
C LEU A 274 11.75 13.57 12.34
N ASN A 275 12.22 12.37 12.58
CA ASN A 275 11.48 11.14 12.37
C ASN A 275 11.53 10.30 13.64
N TRP A 276 10.41 9.71 13.98
CA TRP A 276 10.28 8.75 15.05
C TRP A 276 9.90 7.40 14.45
N ALA A 277 10.63 6.36 14.82
CA ALA A 277 10.23 4.99 14.53
C ALA A 277 9.85 4.30 15.85
N MET A 278 8.56 4.06 16.04
CA MET A 278 8.00 3.45 17.24
C MET A 278 7.69 1.99 16.93
N TYR A 279 8.31 1.09 17.69
CA TYR A 279 8.16 -0.35 17.45
C TYR A 279 7.06 -0.91 18.35
N LEU A 280 6.10 -1.59 17.75
CA LEU A 280 5.12 -2.45 18.41
C LEU A 280 5.53 -3.91 18.20
N ASP A 281 5.39 -4.74 19.23
CA ASP A 281 5.63 -6.17 19.08
C ASP A 281 4.43 -6.83 18.38
N GLY A 282 4.68 -7.88 17.60
CA GLY A 282 3.61 -8.66 17.01
C GLY A 282 2.87 -9.52 18.05
N PRO A 283 1.69 -10.07 17.70
CA PRO A 283 0.84 -10.82 18.63
C PRO A 283 1.54 -11.97 19.37
N GLY A 284 2.44 -12.71 18.71
CA GLY A 284 3.17 -13.86 19.25
C GLY A 284 4.35 -13.49 20.14
N ARG A 285 4.84 -12.24 20.07
CA ARG A 285 5.76 -11.68 21.08
C ARG A 285 5.00 -11.13 22.29
N ILE A 286 3.87 -10.46 22.04
CA ILE A 286 3.04 -9.87 23.09
C ILE A 286 2.37 -10.97 23.93
N ALA A 287 1.81 -12.01 23.31
CA ALA A 287 1.00 -13.01 24.02
C ALA A 287 1.78 -13.75 25.13
N PRO A 288 2.99 -14.30 24.91
CA PRO A 288 3.76 -14.91 25.98
C PRO A 288 4.12 -13.92 27.10
N ARG A 289 4.45 -12.68 26.72
CA ARG A 289 4.79 -11.60 27.66
C ARG A 289 3.60 -11.24 28.56
N LEU A 290 2.43 -11.05 27.96
CA LEU A 290 1.19 -10.81 28.70
C LEU A 290 0.73 -12.05 29.45
N ASN A 291 1.02 -13.27 29.00
CA ASN A 291 0.64 -14.48 29.73
C ASN A 291 1.30 -14.56 31.11
N LEU A 292 2.50 -13.99 31.26
CA LEU A 292 3.22 -13.93 32.53
C LEU A 292 2.66 -12.87 33.49
N THR A 293 2.19 -11.72 32.98
CA THR A 293 1.82 -10.55 33.81
C THR A 293 0.32 -10.22 33.82
N LYS A 294 -0.38 -10.44 32.70
CA LYS A 294 -1.79 -10.12 32.45
C LYS A 294 -2.45 -11.22 31.58
N PRO A 295 -2.60 -12.46 32.07
CA PRO A 295 -3.03 -13.60 31.24
C PRO A 295 -4.40 -13.42 30.56
N HIS A 296 -5.29 -12.64 31.15
CA HIS A 296 -6.60 -12.32 30.57
C HIS A 296 -6.54 -11.40 29.33
N LEU A 297 -5.36 -10.86 28.98
CA LEU A 297 -5.07 -10.06 27.79
C LEU A 297 -4.18 -10.81 26.78
N ALA A 298 -3.77 -12.05 27.07
CA ALA A 298 -2.78 -12.79 26.28
C ALA A 298 -3.35 -13.44 25.00
N LEU A 299 -4.61 -13.19 24.65
CA LEU A 299 -5.23 -13.80 23.49
C LEU A 299 -4.79 -13.08 22.20
N GLU A 300 -4.14 -13.81 21.29
CA GLU A 300 -3.57 -13.24 20.06
C GLU A 300 -4.59 -12.52 19.16
N SER A 301 -5.84 -13.00 19.09
CA SER A 301 -6.89 -12.32 18.31
C SER A 301 -7.18 -10.92 18.84
N ASP A 302 -7.23 -10.77 20.16
CA ASP A 302 -7.55 -9.52 20.83
C ASP A 302 -6.34 -8.58 20.74
N ILE A 303 -5.12 -9.12 20.83
CA ILE A 303 -3.88 -8.34 20.62
C ILE A 303 -3.83 -7.81 19.18
N ARG A 304 -4.13 -8.63 18.17
CA ARG A 304 -4.15 -8.18 16.77
C ARG A 304 -5.18 -7.07 16.54
N GLU A 305 -6.37 -7.21 17.13
CA GLU A 305 -7.38 -6.15 17.09
C GLU A 305 -6.88 -4.87 17.78
N ALA A 306 -6.24 -5.01 18.95
CA ALA A 306 -5.69 -3.90 19.70
C ALA A 306 -4.57 -3.16 18.94
N LEU A 307 -3.68 -3.87 18.24
CA LEU A 307 -2.64 -3.25 17.40
C LEU A 307 -3.26 -2.37 16.30
N GLY A 308 -4.25 -2.89 15.56
CA GLY A 308 -4.95 -2.12 14.52
C GLY A 308 -5.80 -0.96 15.07
N LEU A 309 -6.35 -1.09 16.28
CA LEU A 309 -7.01 0.03 16.97
C LEU A 309 -5.99 1.08 17.42
N HIS A 310 -4.83 0.66 17.91
CA HIS A 310 -3.76 1.54 18.38
C HIS A 310 -3.13 2.34 17.24
N GLY A 311 -2.81 1.70 16.10
CA GLY A 311 -2.29 2.40 14.91
C GLY A 311 -3.24 3.49 14.37
N ARG A 312 -4.54 3.21 14.37
CA ARG A 312 -5.58 4.21 14.03
C ARG A 312 -5.65 5.35 15.05
N ALA A 313 -5.72 5.02 16.34
CA ALA A 313 -5.76 6.02 17.41
C ALA A 313 -4.51 6.91 17.40
N TRP A 314 -3.34 6.33 17.09
CA TRP A 314 -2.10 7.09 16.90
C TRP A 314 -2.17 8.02 15.69
N SER A 315 -2.64 7.52 14.55
CA SER A 315 -2.82 8.33 13.34
C SER A 315 -3.73 9.54 13.59
N GLU A 316 -4.83 9.33 14.31
CA GLU A 316 -5.74 10.40 14.74
C GLU A 316 -5.06 11.38 15.70
N ALA A 317 -4.31 10.89 16.69
CA ALA A 317 -3.58 11.74 17.64
C ALA A 317 -2.51 12.60 16.95
N VAL A 318 -1.81 12.04 15.96
CA VAL A 318 -0.82 12.77 15.12
C VAL A 318 -1.52 13.82 14.27
N ALA A 319 -2.66 13.51 13.66
CA ALA A 319 -3.42 14.48 12.88
C ALA A 319 -3.95 15.63 13.75
N ALA A 320 -4.49 15.32 14.93
CA ALA A 320 -4.96 16.29 15.90
C ALA A 320 -3.82 17.21 16.38
N PHE A 321 -2.68 16.63 16.77
CA PHE A 321 -1.50 17.41 17.14
C PHE A 321 -1.01 18.30 15.99
N SER A 322 -0.97 17.78 14.76
CA SER A 322 -0.58 18.54 13.58
C SER A 322 -1.51 19.74 13.35
N ALA A 323 -2.80 19.62 13.65
CA ALA A 323 -3.76 20.72 13.57
C ALA A 323 -3.54 21.75 14.71
N GLU A 324 -3.39 21.28 15.95
CA GLU A 324 -3.28 22.10 17.16
C GLU A 324 -1.94 22.81 17.32
N SER A 325 -0.83 22.17 16.96
CA SER A 325 0.51 22.70 17.19
C SER A 325 0.74 23.94 16.33
N PRO A 326 1.24 25.05 16.92
CA PRO A 326 1.59 26.24 16.15
C PRO A 326 2.96 26.11 15.46
N LEU A 327 3.83 25.22 15.94
CA LEU A 327 5.22 25.13 15.50
C LEU A 327 5.50 23.95 14.57
N ILE A 328 4.82 22.81 14.79
CA ILE A 328 5.15 21.54 14.15
C ILE A 328 3.94 21.04 13.35
N ALA A 329 4.22 20.58 12.13
CA ALA A 329 3.32 19.76 11.36
C ALA A 329 3.84 18.33 11.42
N SER A 330 2.94 17.39 11.68
CA SER A 330 3.26 15.98 11.79
C SER A 330 2.42 15.14 10.85
N ALA A 331 3.01 14.04 10.39
CA ALA A 331 2.34 13.01 9.62
C ALA A 331 2.87 11.65 10.08
N THR A 332 2.03 10.62 10.05
CA THR A 332 2.45 9.26 10.37
C THR A 332 2.05 8.30 9.26
N VAL A 333 2.88 7.28 9.09
CA VAL A 333 2.60 6.10 8.29
C VAL A 333 2.40 4.96 9.27
N ASP A 334 1.16 4.46 9.34
CA ASP A 334 0.82 3.27 10.12
C ASP A 334 1.56 2.05 9.54
N ALA A 335 1.83 1.05 10.39
CA ALA A 335 2.38 -0.23 9.96
C ALA A 335 1.48 -0.92 8.92
N ASP A 336 0.17 -0.73 9.06
CA ASP A 336 -0.84 -1.22 8.11
C ASP A 336 -1.15 -0.25 6.96
N ALA A 337 -0.42 0.87 6.82
CA ALA A 337 -0.74 1.87 5.81
C ALA A 337 -0.73 1.29 4.39
N LEU A 338 0.26 0.45 4.03
CA LEU A 338 0.32 -0.18 2.72
C LEU A 338 -0.86 -1.14 2.48
N ASN A 339 -1.19 -1.97 3.47
CA ASN A 339 -2.34 -2.88 3.40
C ASN A 339 -3.65 -2.09 3.27
N SER A 340 -3.77 -0.95 3.97
CA SER A 340 -4.94 -0.07 3.91
C SER A 340 -5.06 0.63 2.55
N LEU A 341 -3.94 1.07 1.97
CA LEU A 341 -3.88 1.65 0.64
C LEU A 341 -4.22 0.62 -0.42
N GLU A 342 -3.66 -0.59 -0.34
CA GLU A 342 -4.00 -1.70 -1.22
C GLU A 342 -5.49 -2.05 -1.11
N ALA A 343 -6.05 -2.11 0.11
CA ALA A 343 -7.47 -2.34 0.30
C ALA A 343 -8.37 -1.21 -0.21
N ALA A 344 -7.88 0.04 -0.19
CA ALA A 344 -8.58 1.21 -0.71
C ALA A 344 -8.55 1.24 -2.25
N PHE A 345 -7.38 1.00 -2.85
CA PHE A 345 -7.21 0.98 -4.31
C PHE A 345 -7.72 -0.30 -4.97
N GLY A 346 -7.75 -1.42 -4.24
CA GLY A 346 -8.26 -2.70 -4.73
C GLY A 346 -9.78 -2.75 -4.87
N LYS A 347 -10.51 -1.76 -4.34
CA LYS A 347 -11.95 -1.62 -4.54
C LYS A 347 -12.21 -0.69 -5.73
N PRO A 348 -12.72 -1.20 -6.86
CA PRO A 348 -13.11 -0.32 -7.96
C PRO A 348 -14.23 0.62 -7.49
N ASP A 349 -14.16 1.88 -7.91
CA ASP A 349 -15.26 2.81 -7.73
C ASP A 349 -16.39 2.45 -8.70
N TRP A 350 -17.29 1.57 -8.25
CA TRP A 350 -18.43 1.10 -9.03
C TRP A 350 -19.32 2.23 -9.53
N SER A 351 -19.36 3.36 -8.82
CA SER A 351 -20.15 4.51 -9.26
C SER A 351 -19.56 5.13 -10.53
N VAL A 352 -18.24 5.30 -10.57
CA VAL A 352 -17.51 5.80 -11.75
C VAL A 352 -17.63 4.82 -12.93
N VAL A 353 -17.53 3.52 -12.68
CA VAL A 353 -17.69 2.49 -13.71
C VAL A 353 -19.12 2.53 -14.30
N ALA A 354 -20.14 2.60 -13.45
CA ALA A 354 -21.54 2.67 -13.89
C ALA A 354 -21.83 3.94 -14.69
N VAL A 355 -21.40 5.11 -14.21
CA VAL A 355 -21.55 6.39 -14.91
C VAL A 355 -20.84 6.36 -16.26
N SER A 356 -19.61 5.82 -16.32
CA SER A 356 -18.87 5.66 -17.57
C SER A 356 -19.62 4.77 -18.57
N GLY A 357 -20.20 3.67 -18.11
CA GLY A 357 -21.04 2.79 -18.94
C GLY A 357 -22.27 3.50 -19.51
N VAL A 358 -22.94 4.33 -18.70
CA VAL A 358 -24.09 5.14 -19.15
C VAL A 358 -23.66 6.19 -20.18
N LEU A 359 -22.57 6.91 -19.91
CA LEU A 359 -22.05 7.93 -20.82
C LEU A 359 -21.65 7.35 -22.18
N ILE A 360 -20.99 6.19 -22.20
CA ILE A 360 -20.65 5.48 -23.44
C ILE A 360 -21.92 5.12 -24.21
N ASN A 361 -22.95 4.60 -23.53
CA ASN A 361 -24.24 4.30 -24.17
C ASN A 361 -24.90 5.54 -24.78
N VAL A 362 -24.89 6.67 -24.08
CA VAL A 362 -25.45 7.94 -24.57
C VAL A 362 -24.67 8.43 -25.79
N ILE A 363 -23.34 8.47 -25.74
CA ILE A 363 -22.49 8.91 -26.84
C ILE A 363 -22.68 8.03 -28.08
N ILE A 364 -22.73 6.71 -27.91
CA ILE A 364 -22.95 5.76 -29.01
C ILE A 364 -24.35 5.96 -29.61
N SER A 365 -25.36 6.20 -28.78
CA SER A 365 -26.72 6.46 -29.24
C SER A 365 -26.80 7.76 -30.04
N LEU A 366 -26.24 8.86 -29.53
CA LEU A 366 -26.24 10.16 -30.19
C LEU A 366 -25.42 10.15 -31.50
N SER A 367 -24.30 9.43 -31.54
CA SER A 367 -23.45 9.34 -32.75
C SER A 367 -24.05 8.49 -33.87
N THR A 368 -24.96 7.57 -33.54
CA THR A 368 -25.62 6.69 -34.51
C THR A 368 -27.08 7.07 -34.78
N ALA A 369 -27.57 8.11 -34.10
CA ALA A 369 -28.86 8.71 -34.36
C ALA A 369 -28.83 9.49 -35.68
N SER A 370 -29.72 9.12 -36.59
CA SER A 370 -30.00 9.96 -37.76
C SER A 370 -31.12 10.93 -37.41
N TRP A 371 -30.76 12.19 -37.12
CA TRP A 371 -31.70 13.24 -36.73
C TRP A 371 -32.62 13.67 -37.88
N THR A 372 -32.14 13.55 -39.12
CA THR A 372 -32.92 13.88 -40.33
C THR A 372 -33.83 12.75 -40.77
N SER A 373 -33.48 11.50 -40.44
CA SER A 373 -34.21 10.31 -40.87
C SER A 373 -34.27 9.29 -39.73
N PRO A 374 -35.22 9.43 -38.78
CA PRO A 374 -35.27 8.60 -37.57
C PRO A 374 -35.31 7.09 -37.86
N LEU A 375 -35.96 6.67 -38.95
CA LEU A 375 -36.02 5.27 -39.37
C LEU A 375 -34.68 4.71 -39.88
N ALA A 376 -33.74 5.57 -40.26
CA ALA A 376 -32.38 5.17 -40.64
C ALA A 376 -31.41 5.13 -39.45
N SER A 377 -31.88 5.49 -38.26
CA SER A 377 -31.10 5.47 -37.02
C SER A 377 -30.60 4.07 -36.70
N ARG A 378 -29.35 3.97 -36.25
CA ARG A 378 -28.69 2.69 -35.90
C ARG A 378 -28.40 2.56 -34.41
N CYS A 379 -29.06 3.36 -33.56
CA CYS A 379 -28.85 3.34 -32.11
C CYS A 379 -28.97 1.93 -31.51
N ASN A 380 -29.98 1.15 -31.91
CA ASN A 380 -30.15 -0.21 -31.40
C ASN A 380 -28.99 -1.14 -31.80
N LEU A 381 -28.54 -1.08 -33.05
CA LEU A 381 -27.39 -1.87 -33.51
C LEU A 381 -26.13 -1.51 -32.73
N ALA A 382 -25.93 -0.22 -32.45
CA ALA A 382 -24.78 0.28 -31.74
C ALA A 382 -24.81 -0.10 -30.25
N GLY A 383 -25.98 -0.03 -29.60
CA GLY A 383 -26.19 -0.51 -28.24
C GLY A 383 -25.98 -2.02 -28.11
N GLN A 384 -26.48 -2.82 -29.06
CA GLN A 384 -26.21 -4.26 -29.12
C GLN A 384 -24.70 -4.54 -29.29
N GLY A 385 -24.01 -3.78 -30.14
CA GLY A 385 -22.56 -3.86 -30.30
C GLY A 385 -21.79 -3.60 -28.99
N LEU A 386 -22.20 -2.59 -28.23
CA LEU A 386 -21.63 -2.32 -26.90
C LEU A 386 -21.91 -3.46 -25.91
N GLY A 387 -23.11 -4.04 -25.97
CA GLY A 387 -23.46 -5.22 -25.18
C GLY A 387 -22.55 -6.42 -25.49
N VAL A 388 -22.28 -6.68 -26.77
CA VAL A 388 -21.35 -7.73 -27.20
C VAL A 388 -19.93 -7.45 -26.71
N ALA A 389 -19.45 -6.21 -26.84
CA ALA A 389 -18.13 -5.83 -26.33
C ALA A 389 -18.01 -6.01 -24.81
N SER A 390 -19.05 -5.61 -24.07
CA SER A 390 -19.11 -5.75 -22.61
C SER A 390 -19.12 -7.23 -22.19
N LEU A 391 -19.90 -8.07 -22.88
CA LEU A 391 -19.93 -9.51 -22.65
C LEU A 391 -18.59 -10.16 -22.98
N ALA A 392 -17.92 -9.72 -24.06
CA ALA A 392 -16.60 -10.22 -24.42
C ALA A 392 -15.53 -9.86 -23.37
N LEU A 393 -15.57 -8.64 -22.83
CA LEU A 393 -14.71 -8.22 -21.72
C LEU A 393 -14.99 -9.06 -20.46
N ALA A 394 -16.26 -9.22 -20.09
CA ALA A 394 -16.65 -10.01 -18.93
C ALA A 394 -16.25 -11.49 -19.08
N ALA A 395 -16.41 -12.08 -20.26
CA ALA A 395 -15.97 -13.44 -20.55
C ALA A 395 -14.44 -13.58 -20.55
N GLY A 396 -13.73 -12.58 -21.08
CA GLY A 396 -12.28 -12.51 -21.02
C GLY A 396 -11.79 -12.51 -19.56
N TRP A 397 -12.36 -11.66 -18.71
CA TRP A 397 -12.03 -11.62 -17.28
C TRP A 397 -12.51 -12.83 -16.49
N GLY A 398 -13.53 -13.56 -16.95
CA GLY A 398 -13.92 -14.83 -16.31
C GLY A 398 -13.05 -16.01 -16.73
N LEU A 399 -12.41 -15.93 -17.90
CA LEU A 399 -11.49 -16.96 -18.39
C LEU A 399 -10.13 -16.91 -17.67
N PHE A 400 -9.61 -15.71 -17.41
CA PHE A 400 -8.39 -15.47 -16.64
C PHE A 400 -8.69 -15.48 -15.14
#